data_AF-A0A7C6LTE0-F1
#
_entry.id   AF-A0A7C6LTE0-F1
#
_cell.length_a   1.000
_cell.length_b   1.000
_cell.length_c   1.000
_cell.angle_alpha   90.00
_cell.angle_beta   90.00
_cell.angle_gamma   90.00
#
_symmetry.space_group_name_H-M   'P 1'
#
loop_
_entity.id
_entity.type
_entity.pdbx_description
1 polymer ?
#
loop_
_entity_poly.entity_id
_entity_poly.type
_entity_poly.pdbx_seq_one_letter_code
_entity_poly.pdbx_strand_id
1 'polypeptide(L)'
;MVDGRRAAVAADTSSETSAEALRPTPHGRPLTLQIDCRTSPEARKGQPHEITLDTDWTVHTPHDLDAERVAAAFGAYNSCLTLIDRTVPAFRISLHLLTRGWRSHLVRIRPDAWRIPEDEFIPGCCRPHGRFPTAAKAARHLRSGRHLAAVHDVPGWQLEALIRAAEREWGSWEGIRDGGPEIRSLVRESNGVTELWRAGIRPEEIPGMASCAPVGEPLPVAFYIGLAYGRARPGWLQRVLAHRPDPDVAAWLVTLEDEHFERSAEDLGRWLAFGLPRNDTLLMLDSEIDPVLPFRIAWATDWSVHAAVRSLVAWTRVGCEPSLEDFAALARHGVLDVRLTRDTVDEMCGAVKRLLGRRRQGQHAPDRTQIALIRAVLGNRTETLNAIHAGVDHITRLDAYLRAHESA
;
A
#
# COMPACT_ATOMS: atom_id res chain seq x y z
N MET A 1 -13.06 9.71 -38.73
CA MET A 1 -13.24 10.13 -37.33
C MET A 1 -12.70 9.03 -36.44
N VAL A 2 -11.39 9.07 -36.18
CA VAL A 2 -10.68 8.06 -35.38
C VAL A 2 -10.27 8.78 -34.11
N ASP A 3 -10.76 8.23 -33.01
CA ASP A 3 -10.81 8.83 -31.68
C ASP A 3 -9.40 9.01 -31.09
N GLY A 4 -9.12 10.23 -30.66
CA GLY A 4 -7.81 10.71 -30.21
C GLY A 4 -7.46 10.26 -28.79
N ARG A 5 -7.31 8.95 -28.56
CA ARG A 5 -6.71 8.42 -27.33
C ARG A 5 -5.19 8.34 -27.48
N ARG A 6 -4.53 9.50 -27.44
CA ARG A 6 -3.09 9.60 -27.19
C ARG A 6 -2.83 9.29 -25.72
N ALA A 7 -1.82 8.46 -25.48
CA ALA A 7 -1.28 8.14 -24.17
C ALA A 7 -1.01 9.43 -23.37
N ALA A 8 -1.83 9.66 -22.34
CA ALA A 8 -1.44 10.48 -21.23
C ALA A 8 -0.47 9.63 -20.40
N VAL A 9 0.81 9.61 -20.79
CA VAL A 9 1.87 9.38 -19.81
C VAL A 9 1.78 10.59 -18.89
N ALA A 10 1.14 10.41 -17.73
CA ALA A 10 1.03 11.44 -16.72
C ALA A 10 2.44 11.81 -16.23
N ALA A 11 3.01 12.82 -16.88
CA ALA A 11 4.04 13.64 -16.30
C ALA A 11 3.41 14.37 -15.10
N ASP A 12 3.60 13.82 -13.91
CA ASP A 12 3.48 14.61 -12.70
C ASP A 12 4.47 15.78 -12.81
N THR A 13 3.93 16.97 -13.00
CA THR A 13 4.61 18.19 -13.45
C THR A 13 5.25 18.95 -12.29
N SER A 14 5.72 18.22 -11.28
CA SER A 14 6.20 18.79 -10.02
C SER A 14 7.71 18.59 -9.76
N SER A 15 8.47 18.12 -10.76
CA SER A 15 9.95 18.05 -10.68
C SER A 15 10.59 18.15 -12.06
N GLU A 16 10.62 19.35 -12.65
CA GLU A 16 11.56 19.71 -13.71
C GLU A 16 12.99 19.84 -13.15
N THR A 17 13.50 18.76 -12.57
CA THR A 17 14.94 18.51 -12.59
C THR A 17 15.24 18.03 -14.00
N SER A 18 15.99 18.82 -14.77
CA SER A 18 16.45 18.50 -16.13
C SER A 18 16.94 17.05 -16.19
N ALA A 19 16.08 16.14 -16.64
CA ALA A 19 16.46 14.76 -16.86
C ALA A 19 17.52 14.80 -17.96
N GLU A 20 18.76 14.50 -17.60
CA GLU A 20 19.84 14.35 -18.56
C GLU A 20 19.35 13.45 -19.70
N ALA A 21 19.38 13.96 -20.92
CA ALA A 21 18.79 13.26 -22.05
C ALA A 21 19.51 11.92 -22.20
N LEU A 22 18.79 10.81 -21.96
CA LEU A 22 19.36 9.48 -22.10
C LEU A 22 19.89 9.32 -23.53
N ARG A 23 21.08 8.70 -23.62
CA ARG A 23 21.73 8.33 -24.88
C ARG A 23 21.43 6.84 -25.18
N PRO A 24 21.63 6.36 -26.41
CA PRO A 24 21.41 4.95 -26.73
C PRO A 24 22.26 3.97 -25.89
N THR A 25 23.45 4.40 -25.44
CA THR A 25 24.38 3.63 -24.60
C THR A 25 24.81 4.45 -23.35
N PRO A 26 25.21 3.80 -22.24
CA PRO A 26 25.51 4.51 -20.98
C PRO A 26 26.78 5.35 -21.03
N HIS A 27 27.71 5.05 -21.95
CA HIS A 27 29.02 5.72 -22.05
C HIS A 27 29.10 6.70 -23.22
N GLY A 28 27.96 7.04 -23.84
CA GLY A 28 27.94 7.99 -24.95
C GLY A 28 28.69 7.48 -26.19
N ARG A 29 28.60 6.18 -26.48
CA ARG A 29 29.04 5.59 -27.76
C ARG A 29 27.82 5.30 -28.66
N PRO A 30 27.99 5.22 -29.98
CA PRO A 30 26.91 4.78 -30.86
C PRO A 30 26.44 3.35 -30.53
N LEU A 31 25.15 3.08 -30.73
CA LEU A 31 24.57 1.75 -30.61
C LEU A 31 24.44 1.13 -32.01
N THR A 32 25.20 0.07 -32.27
CA THR A 32 25.16 -0.66 -33.54
C THR A 32 24.43 -1.99 -33.40
N LEU A 33 23.56 -2.31 -34.36
CA LEU A 33 22.81 -3.56 -34.38
C LEU A 33 22.43 -3.99 -35.80
N GLN A 34 22.12 -5.27 -35.95
CA GLN A 34 21.55 -5.84 -37.18
C GLN A 34 20.01 -5.82 -37.09
N ILE A 35 19.36 -5.40 -38.18
CA ILE A 35 17.90 -5.40 -38.31
C ILE A 35 17.49 -6.06 -39.62
N ASP A 36 16.40 -6.84 -39.60
CA ASP A 36 15.81 -7.41 -40.80
C ASP A 36 15.05 -6.33 -41.60
N CYS A 37 15.49 -6.01 -42.81
CA CYS A 37 14.75 -5.12 -43.72
C CYS A 37 13.72 -5.90 -44.54
N ARG A 38 12.44 -5.63 -44.29
CA ARG A 38 11.31 -6.27 -44.96
C ARG A 38 10.68 -5.31 -45.94
N THR A 39 10.40 -5.81 -47.14
CA THR A 39 9.73 -5.08 -48.23
C THR A 39 8.24 -5.41 -48.37
N SER A 40 7.71 -6.30 -47.51
CA SER A 40 6.28 -6.54 -47.34
C SER A 40 5.94 -6.67 -45.84
N PRO A 41 4.74 -6.20 -45.42
CA PRO A 41 4.31 -6.29 -44.02
C PRO A 41 4.00 -7.73 -43.58
N GLU A 42 3.65 -8.63 -44.50
CA GLU A 42 3.40 -10.05 -44.23
C GLU A 42 4.69 -10.86 -44.08
N ALA A 43 5.83 -10.32 -44.55
CA ALA A 43 7.11 -11.02 -44.50
C ALA A 43 7.53 -11.29 -43.06
N ARG A 44 7.94 -12.54 -42.78
CA ARG A 44 8.46 -12.94 -41.46
C ARG A 44 9.97 -12.73 -41.32
N LYS A 45 10.68 -12.61 -42.43
CA LYS A 45 12.13 -12.38 -42.51
C LYS A 45 12.40 -11.36 -43.61
N GLY A 46 13.47 -10.60 -43.44
CA GLY A 46 13.96 -9.62 -44.40
C GLY A 46 15.43 -9.86 -44.73
N GLN A 47 16.01 -8.97 -45.53
CA GLN A 47 17.46 -8.94 -45.69
C GLN A 47 18.07 -8.22 -44.48
N PRO A 48 18.92 -8.87 -43.66
CA PRO A 48 19.54 -8.22 -42.53
C PRO A 48 20.56 -7.19 -43.02
N HIS A 49 20.62 -6.05 -42.34
CA HIS A 49 21.72 -5.10 -42.49
C HIS A 49 21.98 -4.37 -41.17
N GLU A 50 23.13 -3.72 -41.12
CA GLU A 50 23.53 -2.91 -39.98
C GLU A 50 22.77 -1.58 -39.95
N ILE A 51 22.48 -1.13 -38.74
CA ILE A 51 22.12 0.25 -38.42
C ILE A 51 22.95 0.72 -37.24
N THR A 52 23.22 2.03 -37.20
CA THR A 52 23.90 2.67 -36.07
C THR A 52 23.07 3.85 -35.56
N LEU A 53 22.81 3.88 -34.25
CA LEU A 53 22.22 5.03 -33.55
C LEU A 53 23.33 5.83 -32.89
N ASP A 54 23.55 7.06 -33.35
CA ASP A 54 24.50 7.98 -32.75
C ASP A 54 24.02 8.51 -31.40
N THR A 55 24.92 9.19 -30.68
CA THR A 55 24.65 9.69 -29.33
C THR A 55 23.55 10.75 -29.26
N ASP A 56 23.29 11.43 -30.38
CA ASP A 56 22.24 12.43 -30.57
C ASP A 56 20.93 11.82 -31.11
N TRP A 57 20.87 10.48 -31.22
CA TRP A 57 19.78 9.70 -31.80
C TRP A 57 19.66 9.74 -33.32
N THR A 58 20.65 10.30 -34.04
CA THR A 58 20.73 10.19 -35.49
C THR A 58 20.90 8.72 -35.90
N VAL A 59 20.20 8.29 -36.96
CA VAL A 59 20.22 6.90 -37.44
C VAL A 59 20.95 6.80 -38.76
N HIS A 60 22.00 5.99 -38.80
CA HIS A 60 22.71 5.63 -40.02
C HIS A 60 22.27 4.26 -40.51
N THR A 61 21.99 4.17 -41.80
CA THR A 61 21.51 2.96 -42.48
C THR A 61 21.99 2.97 -43.94
N PRO A 62 22.18 1.81 -44.59
CA PRO A 62 22.56 1.76 -46.00
C PRO A 62 21.48 2.24 -46.98
N HIS A 63 20.28 2.59 -46.49
CA HIS A 63 19.15 3.02 -47.31
C HIS A 63 19.14 4.53 -47.57
N ASP A 64 18.64 4.91 -48.74
CA ASP A 64 18.23 6.29 -49.05
C ASP A 64 16.81 6.51 -48.51
N LEU A 65 16.71 7.02 -47.28
CA LEU A 65 15.45 7.19 -46.58
C LEU A 65 14.50 8.16 -47.27
N ASP A 66 15.01 9.15 -48.00
CA ASP A 66 14.16 10.10 -48.71
C ASP A 66 13.54 9.45 -49.94
N ALA A 67 14.32 8.68 -50.71
CA ALA A 67 13.80 7.85 -51.79
C ALA A 67 12.79 6.82 -51.28
N GLU A 68 13.06 6.17 -50.14
CA GLU A 68 12.13 5.21 -49.54
C GLU A 68 10.82 5.86 -49.09
N ARG A 69 10.86 7.06 -48.49
CA ARG A 69 9.64 7.81 -48.12
C ARG A 69 8.81 8.15 -49.33
N VAL A 70 9.44 8.55 -50.44
CA VAL A 70 8.75 8.75 -51.72
C VAL A 70 8.10 7.44 -52.19
N ALA A 71 8.83 6.33 -52.21
CA ALA A 71 8.27 5.04 -52.60
C ALA A 71 7.10 4.61 -51.69
N ALA A 72 7.20 4.83 -50.38
CA ALA A 72 6.14 4.54 -49.43
C ALA A 72 4.89 5.38 -49.66
N ALA A 73 5.03 6.65 -50.09
CA ALA A 73 3.91 7.48 -50.51
C ALA A 73 3.16 6.91 -51.74
N PHE A 74 3.84 6.11 -52.57
CA PHE A 74 3.24 5.34 -53.69
C PHE A 74 2.80 3.92 -53.29
N GLY A 75 2.79 3.58 -52.00
CA GLY A 75 2.31 2.30 -51.49
C GLY A 75 3.36 1.19 -51.35
N ALA A 76 4.65 1.50 -51.57
CA ALA A 76 5.71 0.57 -51.20
C ALA A 76 5.80 0.41 -49.67
N TYR A 77 6.32 -0.72 -49.20
CA TYR A 77 6.57 -0.94 -47.78
C TYR A 77 8.07 -1.14 -47.54
N ASN A 78 8.60 -0.46 -46.51
CA ASN A 78 9.91 -0.74 -45.96
C ASN A 78 9.86 -0.67 -44.44
N SER A 79 10.26 -1.75 -43.77
CA SER A 79 10.31 -1.79 -42.31
C SER A 79 11.33 -0.82 -41.69
N CYS A 80 12.39 -0.44 -42.40
CA CYS A 80 13.42 0.49 -41.93
C CYS A 80 12.90 1.93 -41.79
N LEU A 81 11.99 2.36 -42.66
CA LEU A 81 11.25 3.60 -42.45
C LEU A 81 10.47 3.56 -41.13
N THR A 82 9.73 2.47 -40.87
CA THR A 82 8.99 2.30 -39.61
C THR A 82 9.93 2.30 -38.40
N LEU A 83 11.09 1.65 -38.54
CA LEU A 83 12.11 1.59 -37.50
C LEU A 83 12.57 3.00 -37.11
N ILE A 84 12.93 3.82 -38.10
CA ILE A 84 13.53 5.14 -37.88
C ILE A 84 12.48 6.15 -37.44
N ASP A 85 11.34 6.19 -38.12
CA ASP A 85 10.33 7.22 -37.89
C ASP A 85 9.45 6.92 -36.66
N ARG A 86 9.36 5.65 -36.22
CA ARG A 86 8.48 5.24 -35.09
C ARG A 86 9.18 4.45 -34.00
N THR A 87 9.90 3.38 -34.35
CA THR A 87 10.43 2.44 -33.35
C THR A 87 11.62 3.02 -32.57
N VAL A 88 12.53 3.77 -33.20
CA VAL A 88 13.65 4.44 -32.52
C VAL A 88 13.15 5.51 -31.53
N PRO A 89 12.21 6.40 -31.90
CA PRO A 89 11.55 7.29 -30.93
C PRO A 89 10.88 6.54 -29.77
N ALA A 90 10.16 5.44 -30.06
CA ALA A 90 9.54 4.60 -29.03
C ALA A 90 10.58 3.97 -28.09
N PHE A 91 11.70 3.50 -28.64
CA PHE A 91 12.82 2.96 -27.85
C PHE A 91 13.46 4.03 -26.95
N ARG A 92 13.66 5.25 -27.46
CA ARG A 92 14.17 6.38 -26.67
C ARG A 92 13.32 6.66 -25.44
N ILE A 93 11.99 6.69 -25.61
CA ILE A 93 11.05 6.88 -24.48
C ILE A 93 11.11 5.68 -23.54
N SER A 94 11.07 4.46 -24.09
CA SER A 94 11.13 3.21 -23.33
C SER A 94 12.40 3.08 -22.49
N LEU A 95 13.50 3.69 -22.91
CA LEU A 95 14.78 3.63 -22.20
C LEU A 95 14.68 4.24 -20.79
N HIS A 96 13.83 5.24 -20.57
CA HIS A 96 13.59 5.78 -19.22
C HIS A 96 12.97 4.75 -18.29
N LEU A 97 12.06 3.89 -18.78
CA LEU A 97 11.48 2.81 -17.98
C LEU A 97 12.48 1.67 -17.77
N LEU A 98 13.26 1.30 -18.80
CA LEU A 98 14.26 0.23 -18.72
C LEU A 98 15.39 0.58 -17.73
N THR A 99 15.84 1.83 -17.75
CA THR A 99 16.86 2.35 -16.84
C THR A 99 16.29 2.78 -15.48
N ARG A 100 14.95 2.74 -15.32
CA ARG A 100 14.22 3.22 -14.13
C ARG A 100 14.49 4.70 -13.83
N GLY A 101 14.82 5.48 -14.86
CA GLY A 101 14.76 6.94 -14.78
C GLY A 101 13.33 7.42 -14.53
N TRP A 102 12.33 6.66 -14.99
CA TRP A 102 10.93 6.81 -14.60
C TRP A 102 10.45 5.59 -13.80
N ARG A 103 9.74 5.86 -12.71
CA ARG A 103 9.04 4.83 -11.96
C ARG A 103 7.71 4.52 -12.64
N SER A 104 7.43 3.25 -12.86
CA SER A 104 6.13 2.82 -13.38
C SER A 104 5.01 3.20 -12.41
N HIS A 105 3.83 3.58 -12.89
CA HIS A 105 2.70 3.78 -11.98
C HIS A 105 2.07 2.41 -11.66
N LEU A 106 2.07 2.02 -10.38
CA LEU A 106 1.49 0.77 -9.91
C LEU A 106 0.55 1.02 -8.75
N VAL A 107 -0.57 0.31 -8.73
CA VAL A 107 -1.58 0.41 -7.66
C VAL A 107 -1.66 -0.90 -6.91
N ARG A 108 -1.54 -0.84 -5.58
CA ARG A 108 -1.82 -1.98 -4.71
C ARG A 108 -3.34 -2.14 -4.55
N ILE A 109 -3.86 -3.33 -4.80
CA ILE A 109 -5.28 -3.66 -4.58
C ILE A 109 -5.48 -4.27 -3.19
N ARG A 110 -4.57 -5.16 -2.80
CA ARG A 110 -4.54 -5.85 -1.50
C ARG A 110 -3.12 -6.34 -1.23
N PRO A 111 -2.81 -6.91 -0.05
CA PRO A 111 -1.43 -7.18 0.34
C PRO A 111 -0.56 -7.93 -0.69
N ASP A 112 -1.19 -8.86 -1.41
CA ASP A 112 -0.63 -9.80 -2.39
C ASP A 112 -1.09 -9.54 -3.83
N ALA A 113 -1.65 -8.36 -4.13
CA ALA A 113 -2.11 -8.05 -5.49
C ALA A 113 -1.86 -6.60 -5.90
N TRP A 114 -1.24 -6.46 -7.07
CA TRP A 114 -0.83 -5.21 -7.71
C TRP A 114 -1.45 -5.11 -9.09
N ARG A 115 -1.83 -3.92 -9.53
CA ARG A 115 -2.34 -3.69 -10.89
C ARG A 115 -1.66 -2.51 -11.56
N ILE A 116 -1.79 -2.51 -12.88
CA ILE A 116 -1.52 -1.35 -13.71
C ILE A 116 -2.79 -0.47 -13.68
N PRO A 117 -2.66 0.86 -13.52
CA PRO A 117 -3.75 1.81 -13.67
C PRO A 117 -4.52 1.63 -14.99
N GLU A 118 -5.79 2.05 -15.02
CA GLU A 118 -6.67 1.83 -16.18
C GLU A 118 -6.28 2.65 -17.41
N ASP A 119 -5.65 3.81 -17.20
CA ASP A 119 -5.12 4.71 -18.23
C ASP A 119 -3.83 4.17 -18.89
N GLU A 120 -3.05 3.34 -18.18
CA GLU A 120 -1.88 2.65 -18.71
C GLU A 120 -2.18 1.21 -19.20
N PHE A 121 -3.44 0.78 -19.09
CA PHE A 121 -3.84 -0.60 -19.39
C PHE A 121 -3.96 -0.85 -20.91
N ILE A 122 -3.28 -1.89 -21.39
CA ILE A 122 -3.35 -2.32 -22.80
C ILE A 122 -4.14 -3.63 -22.94
N PRO A 123 -5.33 -3.60 -23.59
CA PRO A 123 -6.10 -4.80 -23.90
C PRO A 123 -5.29 -5.82 -24.72
N GLY A 124 -5.37 -7.10 -24.35
CA GLY A 124 -4.64 -8.17 -25.05
C GLY A 124 -3.14 -8.29 -24.71
N CYS A 125 -2.55 -7.28 -24.07
CA CYS A 125 -1.21 -7.36 -23.47
C CYS A 125 -1.29 -7.60 -21.95
N CYS A 126 -2.07 -6.78 -21.24
CA CYS A 126 -2.21 -6.84 -19.79
C CYS A 126 -3.18 -7.93 -19.30
N ARG A 127 -3.88 -8.62 -20.22
CA ARG A 127 -4.76 -9.77 -19.96
C ARG A 127 -3.96 -11.10 -19.95
N PRO A 128 -4.40 -12.15 -19.23
CA PRO A 128 -5.68 -12.30 -18.56
C PRO A 128 -5.79 -11.72 -17.15
N HIS A 129 -4.70 -11.26 -16.52
CA HIS A 129 -4.77 -11.02 -15.08
C HIS A 129 -4.90 -9.57 -14.65
N GLY A 130 -4.37 -8.57 -15.38
CA GLY A 130 -4.40 -7.16 -14.94
C GLY A 130 -3.95 -6.94 -13.48
N ARG A 131 -3.36 -7.97 -12.89
CA ARG A 131 -3.15 -8.24 -11.48
C ARG A 131 -1.90 -9.08 -11.41
N PHE A 132 -0.98 -8.66 -10.57
CA PHE A 132 0.32 -9.24 -10.39
C PHE A 132 0.49 -9.51 -8.90
N PRO A 133 1.12 -10.64 -8.53
CA PRO A 133 1.28 -10.97 -7.11
C PRO A 133 2.28 -10.05 -6.40
N THR A 134 3.16 -9.36 -7.14
CA THR A 134 4.14 -8.43 -6.59
C THR A 134 4.33 -7.21 -7.48
N ALA A 135 4.74 -6.09 -6.90
CA ALA A 135 5.13 -4.88 -7.64
C ALA A 135 6.25 -5.18 -8.65
N ALA A 136 7.23 -6.00 -8.29
CA ALA A 136 8.30 -6.44 -9.18
C ALA A 136 7.78 -7.14 -10.45
N LYS A 137 6.79 -8.03 -10.35
CA LYS A 137 6.21 -8.69 -11.53
C LYS A 137 5.42 -7.70 -12.40
N ALA A 138 4.71 -6.76 -11.79
CA ALA A 138 3.98 -5.71 -12.52
C ALA A 138 4.94 -4.77 -13.26
N ALA A 139 5.94 -4.24 -12.57
CA ALA A 139 6.95 -3.35 -13.14
C ALA A 139 7.73 -4.03 -14.28
N ARG A 140 8.09 -5.31 -14.12
CA ARG A 140 8.73 -6.09 -15.19
C ARG A 140 7.83 -6.26 -16.42
N HIS A 141 6.51 -6.42 -16.24
CA HIS A 141 5.59 -6.48 -17.36
C HIS A 141 5.59 -5.17 -18.15
N LEU A 142 5.51 -4.03 -17.45
CA LEU A 142 5.52 -2.70 -18.07
C LEU A 142 6.81 -2.43 -18.84
N ARG A 143 7.95 -2.99 -18.39
CA ARG A 143 9.24 -2.91 -19.09
C ARG A 143 9.42 -3.95 -20.20
N SER A 144 8.49 -4.88 -20.41
CA SER A 144 8.67 -5.92 -21.41
C SER A 144 8.55 -5.37 -22.83
N GLY A 145 9.39 -5.85 -23.75
CA GLY A 145 9.37 -5.40 -25.16
C GLY A 145 7.98 -5.54 -25.80
N ARG A 146 7.23 -6.60 -25.47
CA ARG A 146 5.83 -6.77 -25.91
C ARG A 146 4.90 -5.67 -25.40
N HIS A 147 5.00 -5.29 -24.13
CA HIS A 147 4.18 -4.22 -23.57
C HIS A 147 4.54 -2.89 -24.19
N LEU A 148 5.82 -2.53 -24.20
CA LEU A 148 6.33 -1.28 -24.77
C LEU A 148 5.99 -1.14 -26.26
N ALA A 149 6.09 -2.23 -27.03
CA ALA A 149 5.71 -2.22 -28.44
C ALA A 149 4.22 -1.93 -28.62
N ALA A 150 3.37 -2.46 -27.73
CA ALA A 150 1.94 -2.18 -27.76
C ALA A 150 1.60 -0.76 -27.29
N VAL A 151 2.30 -0.21 -26.29
CA VAL A 151 2.14 1.19 -25.83
C VAL A 151 2.38 2.17 -26.98
N HIS A 152 3.44 1.91 -27.75
CA HIS A 152 3.88 2.81 -28.81
C HIS A 152 3.32 2.45 -30.20
N ASP A 153 2.51 1.38 -30.30
CA ASP A 153 1.99 0.84 -31.56
C ASP A 153 3.10 0.56 -32.61
N VAL A 154 4.21 -0.05 -32.19
CA VAL A 154 5.36 -0.34 -33.07
C VAL A 154 5.58 -1.84 -33.25
N PRO A 155 6.25 -2.28 -34.34
CA PRO A 155 6.56 -3.68 -34.54
C PRO A 155 7.44 -4.25 -33.40
N GLY A 156 6.89 -5.19 -32.63
CA GLY A 156 7.56 -5.71 -31.44
C GLY A 156 8.94 -6.32 -31.71
N TRP A 157 9.13 -6.97 -32.86
CA TRP A 157 10.43 -7.53 -33.24
C TRP A 157 11.51 -6.47 -33.45
N GLN A 158 11.16 -5.27 -33.92
CA GLN A 158 12.10 -4.16 -34.07
C GLN A 158 12.48 -3.57 -32.72
N LEU A 159 11.48 -3.30 -31.88
CA LEU A 159 11.71 -2.75 -30.56
C LEU A 159 12.52 -3.72 -29.69
N GLU A 160 12.22 -5.02 -29.75
CA GLU A 160 13.00 -6.04 -29.05
C GLU A 160 14.46 -6.11 -29.54
N ALA A 161 14.71 -5.92 -30.84
CA ALA A 161 16.08 -5.89 -31.36
C ALA A 161 16.87 -4.70 -30.76
N LEU A 162 16.26 -3.52 -30.68
CA LEU A 162 16.83 -2.34 -30.04
C LEU A 162 17.07 -2.57 -28.53
N ILE A 163 16.07 -3.08 -27.81
CA ILE A 163 16.18 -3.36 -26.38
C ILE A 163 17.31 -4.36 -26.08
N ARG A 164 17.42 -5.44 -26.87
CA ARG A 164 18.48 -6.45 -26.71
C ARG A 164 19.85 -5.88 -27.06
N ALA A 165 19.94 -5.01 -28.07
CA ALA A 165 21.19 -4.34 -28.41
C ALA A 165 21.65 -3.43 -27.28
N ALA A 166 20.74 -2.61 -26.75
CA ALA A 166 21.03 -1.76 -25.62
C ALA A 166 21.35 -2.56 -24.34
N GLU A 167 20.68 -3.69 -24.08
CA GLU A 167 20.98 -4.53 -22.90
C GLU A 167 22.44 -4.99 -22.86
N ARG A 168 23.07 -5.22 -24.03
CA ARG A 168 24.49 -5.58 -24.10
C ARG A 168 25.42 -4.45 -23.65
N GLU A 169 25.03 -3.20 -23.89
CA GLU A 169 25.80 -2.01 -23.52
C GLU A 169 25.49 -1.53 -22.09
N TRP A 170 24.22 -1.60 -21.67
CA TRP A 170 23.75 -1.16 -20.35
C TRP A 170 23.89 -2.22 -19.25
N GLY A 171 24.13 -3.48 -19.65
CA GLY A 171 24.00 -4.65 -18.79
C GLY A 171 22.53 -5.08 -18.63
N SER A 172 22.32 -6.21 -17.98
CA SER A 172 20.98 -6.79 -17.89
C SER A 172 19.97 -5.89 -17.17
N TRP A 173 18.81 -5.70 -17.79
CA TRP A 173 17.70 -4.90 -17.24
C TRP A 173 17.13 -5.48 -15.94
N GLU A 174 17.20 -6.81 -15.80
CA GLU A 174 16.66 -7.58 -14.67
C GLU A 174 17.76 -8.24 -13.82
N GLY A 175 19.02 -7.86 -14.09
CA GLY A 175 20.20 -8.33 -13.37
C GLY A 175 20.20 -7.94 -11.89
N ILE A 176 21.07 -8.59 -11.12
CA ILE A 176 21.30 -8.31 -9.71
C ILE A 176 21.96 -6.94 -9.59
N ARG A 177 21.41 -6.08 -8.73
CA ARG A 177 21.99 -4.78 -8.37
C ARG A 177 22.20 -4.77 -6.87
N ASP A 178 23.44 -4.54 -6.48
CA ASP A 178 23.90 -4.82 -5.12
C ASP A 178 23.98 -3.55 -4.24
N GLY A 179 23.96 -2.35 -4.85
CA GLY A 179 23.94 -1.05 -4.15
C GLY A 179 25.15 -0.75 -3.24
N GLY A 180 26.03 -1.72 -3.00
CA GLY A 180 27.08 -1.64 -2.01
C GLY A 180 26.61 -2.02 -0.60
N PRO A 181 27.56 -2.26 0.34
CA PRO A 181 27.24 -2.73 1.69
C PRO A 181 26.35 -1.77 2.49
N GLU A 182 26.54 -0.46 2.31
CA GLU A 182 25.78 0.58 3.02
C GLU A 182 24.29 0.49 2.69
N ILE A 183 23.94 0.43 1.40
CA ILE A 183 22.55 0.32 0.94
C ILE A 183 21.93 -1.02 1.38
N ARG A 184 22.69 -2.12 1.31
CA ARG A 184 22.22 -3.42 1.80
C ARG A 184 21.89 -3.41 3.28
N SER A 185 22.66 -2.68 4.10
CA SER A 185 22.42 -2.60 5.54
C SER A 185 21.10 -1.92 5.91
N LEU A 186 20.49 -1.16 4.98
CA LEU A 186 19.20 -0.49 5.19
C LEU A 186 18.00 -1.41 4.88
N VAL A 187 18.22 -2.53 4.20
CA VAL A 187 17.16 -3.44 3.75
C VAL A 187 17.28 -4.76 4.49
N ARG A 188 16.19 -5.18 5.15
CA ARG A 188 16.17 -6.36 6.01
C ARG A 188 16.41 -7.66 5.26
N GLU A 189 15.79 -7.83 4.10
CA GLU A 189 15.88 -9.05 3.31
C GLU A 189 17.20 -9.14 2.55
N SER A 190 17.84 -10.31 2.54
CA SER A 190 19.17 -10.54 1.94
C SER A 190 19.24 -10.23 0.44
N ASN A 191 18.13 -10.40 -0.30
CA ASN A 191 18.01 -10.05 -1.71
C ASN A 191 17.12 -8.80 -1.94
N GLY A 192 16.85 -8.04 -0.87
CA GLY A 192 15.86 -6.98 -0.88
C GLY A 192 16.20 -5.86 -1.87
N VAL A 193 17.47 -5.44 -1.97
CA VAL A 193 17.89 -4.42 -2.96
C VAL A 193 17.60 -4.87 -4.40
N THR A 194 17.81 -6.14 -4.72
CA THR A 194 17.47 -6.68 -6.05
C THR A 194 15.96 -6.75 -6.26
N GLU A 195 15.18 -7.06 -5.23
CA GLU A 195 13.72 -7.02 -5.30
C GLU A 195 13.19 -5.60 -5.53
N LEU A 196 13.75 -4.62 -4.82
CA LEU A 196 13.45 -3.19 -5.01
C LEU A 196 13.82 -2.71 -6.41
N TRP A 197 14.99 -3.10 -6.91
CA TRP A 197 15.40 -2.84 -8.31
C TRP A 197 14.40 -3.42 -9.31
N ARG A 198 13.97 -4.68 -9.12
CA ARG A 198 12.95 -5.29 -9.99
C ARG A 198 11.59 -4.61 -9.86
N ALA A 199 11.26 -4.10 -8.69
CA ALA A 199 10.11 -3.26 -8.45
C ALA A 199 10.27 -1.84 -9.01
N GLY A 200 11.43 -1.44 -9.56
CA GLY A 200 11.65 -0.13 -10.16
C GLY A 200 12.11 0.96 -9.19
N ILE A 201 12.56 0.58 -8.00
CA ILE A 201 13.19 1.48 -7.02
C ILE A 201 14.71 1.34 -7.18
N ARG A 202 15.41 2.45 -7.47
CA ARG A 202 16.86 2.42 -7.68
C ARG A 202 17.58 2.38 -6.33
N PRO A 203 18.76 1.73 -6.24
CA PRO A 203 19.53 1.68 -4.99
C PRO A 203 19.77 3.06 -4.38
N GLU A 204 20.04 4.07 -5.20
CA GLU A 204 20.36 5.44 -4.76
C GLU A 204 19.18 6.14 -4.08
N GLU A 205 17.94 5.65 -4.28
CA GLU A 205 16.73 6.19 -3.65
C GLU A 205 16.52 5.63 -2.23
N ILE A 206 17.09 4.45 -1.93
CA ILE A 206 16.88 3.70 -0.69
C ILE A 206 17.27 4.53 0.56
N PRO A 207 18.42 5.22 0.62
CA PRO A 207 18.78 6.04 1.78
C PRO A 207 17.76 7.15 2.07
N GLY A 208 17.30 7.84 1.02
CA GLY A 208 16.28 8.89 1.15
C GLY A 208 14.96 8.32 1.67
N MET A 209 14.53 7.17 1.15
CA MET A 209 13.33 6.48 1.62
C MET A 209 13.44 5.98 3.05
N ALA A 210 14.60 5.42 3.44
CA ALA A 210 14.85 4.94 4.79
C ALA A 210 14.80 6.09 5.82
N SER A 211 15.27 7.28 5.45
CA SER A 211 15.23 8.47 6.33
C SER A 211 13.80 8.91 6.72
N CYS A 212 12.78 8.47 5.98
CA CYS A 212 11.37 8.70 6.32
C CYS A 212 10.91 7.89 7.53
N ALA A 213 11.66 6.86 7.94
CA ALA A 213 11.37 6.01 9.09
C ALA A 213 12.59 5.97 10.02
N PRO A 214 12.62 6.76 11.11
CA PRO A 214 13.76 6.83 12.04
C PRO A 214 13.81 5.58 12.94
N VAL A 215 14.00 4.41 12.33
CA VAL A 215 14.16 3.12 13.00
C VAL A 215 15.64 2.75 13.02
N GLY A 216 16.11 2.16 14.12
CA GLY A 216 17.52 1.75 14.26
C GLY A 216 17.86 0.45 13.52
N GLU A 217 16.85 -0.25 12.99
CA GLU A 217 16.98 -1.56 12.36
C GLU A 217 16.67 -1.49 10.85
N PRO A 218 17.18 -2.44 10.04
CA PRO A 218 16.89 -2.50 8.61
C PRO A 218 15.38 -2.60 8.33
N LEU A 219 14.91 -1.82 7.35
CA LEU A 219 13.52 -1.79 6.94
C LEU A 219 13.21 -2.93 5.96
N PRO A 220 12.03 -3.56 6.04
CA PRO A 220 11.66 -4.62 5.11
C PRO A 220 11.35 -4.04 3.71
N VAL A 221 11.51 -4.86 2.67
CA VAL A 221 11.16 -4.51 1.27
C VAL A 221 9.74 -3.94 1.16
N ALA A 222 8.80 -4.47 1.94
CA ALA A 222 7.42 -4.01 1.98
C ALA A 222 7.28 -2.52 2.35
N PHE A 223 8.17 -1.99 3.20
CA PHE A 223 8.21 -0.56 3.54
C PHE A 223 8.52 0.29 2.31
N TYR A 224 9.60 -0.01 1.61
CA TYR A 224 10.04 0.74 0.44
C TYR A 224 9.01 0.67 -0.69
N ILE A 225 8.46 -0.52 -0.97
CA ILE A 225 7.41 -0.68 -1.97
C ILE A 225 6.16 0.12 -1.57
N GLY A 226 5.74 0.07 -0.30
CA GLY A 226 4.61 0.85 0.20
C GLY A 226 4.84 2.35 0.12
N LEU A 227 6.05 2.83 0.39
CA LEU A 227 6.38 4.25 0.27
C LEU A 227 6.47 4.71 -1.20
N ALA A 228 6.99 3.87 -2.10
CA ALA A 228 7.16 4.22 -3.52
C ALA A 228 5.86 4.24 -4.32
N TYR A 229 4.89 3.41 -3.93
CA TYR A 229 3.65 3.16 -4.68
C TYR A 229 2.37 3.43 -3.89
N GLY A 230 2.46 3.57 -2.58
CA GLY A 230 1.35 3.97 -1.72
C GLY A 230 1.23 5.48 -1.62
N ARG A 231 0.35 5.92 -0.72
CA ARG A 231 0.04 7.35 -0.48
C ARG A 231 0.62 7.86 0.85
N ALA A 232 1.55 7.11 1.41
CA ALA A 232 2.16 7.42 2.70
C ALA A 232 2.83 8.81 2.67
N ARG A 233 2.54 9.63 3.68
CA ARG A 233 3.11 10.97 3.84
C ARG A 233 4.34 10.90 4.76
N PRO A 234 5.58 11.17 4.28
CA PRO A 234 6.80 11.01 5.09
C PRO A 234 6.76 11.72 6.44
N GLY A 235 6.32 12.99 6.49
CA GLY A 235 6.23 13.74 7.75
C GLY A 235 5.18 13.19 8.72
N TRP A 236 4.09 12.59 8.23
CA TRP A 236 3.11 11.92 9.09
C TRP A 236 3.69 10.62 9.66
N LEU A 237 4.35 9.83 8.81
CA LEU A 237 5.01 8.58 9.20
C LEU A 237 6.06 8.81 10.29
N GLN A 238 6.91 9.82 10.14
CA GLN A 238 7.93 10.17 11.14
C GLN A 238 7.31 10.50 12.51
N ARG A 239 6.18 11.22 12.54
CA ARG A 239 5.49 11.54 13.81
C ARG A 239 4.93 10.30 14.48
N VAL A 240 4.32 9.37 13.74
CA VAL A 240 3.83 8.10 14.32
C VAL A 240 4.99 7.27 14.85
N LEU A 241 6.07 7.13 14.06
CA LEU A 241 7.22 6.30 14.41
C LEU A 241 8.07 6.89 15.56
N ALA A 242 7.96 8.18 15.85
CA ALA A 242 8.59 8.78 17.04
C ALA A 242 8.09 8.13 18.35
N HIS A 243 6.87 7.61 18.37
CA HIS A 243 6.30 6.88 19.53
C HIS A 243 6.64 5.39 19.53
N ARG A 244 6.78 4.79 18.34
CA ARG A 244 7.07 3.36 18.16
C ARG A 244 8.02 3.14 16.96
N PRO A 245 9.34 3.27 17.16
CA PRO A 245 10.32 3.11 16.09
C PRO A 245 10.57 1.62 15.81
N ASP A 246 9.66 1.00 15.06
CA ASP A 246 9.64 -0.42 14.76
C ASP A 246 9.52 -0.62 13.23
N PRO A 247 10.42 -1.40 12.57
CA PRO A 247 10.40 -1.49 11.11
C PRO A 247 9.17 -2.22 10.56
N ASP A 248 8.56 -3.14 11.31
CA ASP A 248 7.33 -3.81 10.90
C ASP A 248 6.10 -2.92 11.07
N VAL A 249 6.13 -2.01 12.05
CA VAL A 249 5.14 -0.92 12.16
C VAL A 249 5.30 0.03 10.98
N ALA A 250 6.52 0.49 10.67
CA ALA A 250 6.77 1.36 9.51
C ALA A 250 6.25 0.74 8.21
N ALA A 251 6.54 -0.54 7.99
CA ALA A 251 6.10 -1.29 6.83
C ALA A 251 4.57 -1.45 6.73
N TRP A 252 3.86 -1.46 7.86
CA TRP A 252 2.40 -1.47 7.88
C TRP A 252 1.83 -0.07 7.65
N LEU A 253 2.40 0.96 8.26
CA LEU A 253 1.93 2.35 8.15
C LEU A 253 1.91 2.84 6.70
N VAL A 254 2.91 2.48 5.89
CA VAL A 254 2.95 2.85 4.47
C VAL A 254 1.90 2.14 3.61
N THR A 255 1.12 1.23 4.20
CA THR A 255 0.06 0.46 3.52
C THR A 255 -1.34 0.93 3.85
N LEU A 256 -1.47 1.89 4.77
CA LEU A 256 -2.74 2.47 5.14
C LEU A 256 -3.31 3.33 4.00
N GLU A 257 -4.63 3.44 3.98
CA GLU A 257 -5.39 4.26 3.03
C GLU A 257 -5.47 5.72 3.47
N ASP A 258 -5.84 6.61 2.55
CA ASP A 258 -5.80 8.07 2.77
C ASP A 258 -6.60 8.56 3.98
N GLU A 259 -7.74 7.94 4.23
CA GLU A 259 -8.60 8.26 5.38
C GLU A 259 -7.86 8.16 6.72
N HIS A 260 -6.86 7.29 6.82
CA HIS A 260 -6.04 7.12 8.02
C HIS A 260 -5.00 8.24 8.17
N PHE A 261 -4.55 8.85 7.07
CA PHE A 261 -3.58 9.96 7.10
C PHE A 261 -4.23 11.31 7.46
N GLU A 262 -5.56 11.40 7.42
CA GLU A 262 -6.33 12.54 7.94
C GLU A 262 -6.46 12.47 9.47
N ARG A 263 -6.28 11.29 10.06
CA ARG A 263 -6.31 11.09 11.50
C ARG A 263 -5.01 11.58 12.17
N SER A 264 -5.12 11.82 13.48
CA SER A 264 -4.03 12.27 14.32
C SER A 264 -2.88 11.26 14.34
N ALA A 265 -1.74 11.63 13.73
CA ALA A 265 -0.50 10.85 13.80
C ALA A 265 -0.05 10.61 15.24
N GLU A 266 -0.29 11.61 16.11
CA GLU A 266 0.08 11.58 17.51
C GLU A 266 -0.73 10.51 18.26
N ASP A 267 -2.05 10.46 18.05
CA ASP A 267 -2.90 9.49 18.74
C ASP A 267 -2.63 8.06 18.26
N LEU A 268 -2.44 7.88 16.96
CA LEU A 268 -2.03 6.58 16.40
C LEU A 268 -0.70 6.12 17.00
N GLY A 269 0.29 7.02 17.07
CA GLY A 269 1.59 6.75 17.67
C GLY A 269 1.49 6.32 19.13
N ARG A 270 0.69 7.04 19.93
CA ARG A 270 0.46 6.70 21.34
C ARG A 270 -0.24 5.36 21.52
N TRP A 271 -1.25 5.05 20.70
CA TRP A 271 -1.91 3.74 20.75
C TRP A 271 -0.94 2.60 20.42
N LEU A 272 -0.06 2.79 19.43
CA LEU A 272 0.99 1.81 19.11
C LEU A 272 2.03 1.67 20.23
N ALA A 273 2.35 2.73 20.95
CA ALA A 273 3.29 2.71 22.07
C ALA A 273 2.83 1.81 23.23
N PHE A 274 1.52 1.58 23.38
CA PHE A 274 0.98 0.60 24.32
C PHE A 274 1.20 -0.87 23.90
N GLY A 275 1.77 -1.12 22.71
CA GLY A 275 2.01 -2.47 22.18
C GLY A 275 0.75 -3.16 21.68
N LEU A 276 -0.27 -2.38 21.28
CA LEU A 276 -1.50 -2.92 20.74
C LEU A 276 -1.30 -3.61 19.39
N PRO A 277 -2.06 -4.68 19.08
CA PRO A 277 -2.19 -5.18 17.72
C PRO A 277 -2.67 -4.07 16.77
N ARG A 278 -2.29 -4.17 15.50
CA ARG A 278 -2.63 -3.19 14.45
C ARG A 278 -4.14 -2.93 14.34
N ASN A 279 -4.95 -4.00 14.36
CA ASN A 279 -6.41 -3.88 14.28
C ASN A 279 -7.00 -3.19 15.51
N ASP A 280 -6.42 -3.42 16.70
CA ASP A 280 -6.90 -2.76 17.93
C ASP A 280 -6.49 -1.30 17.96
N THR A 281 -5.31 -0.98 17.43
CA THR A 281 -4.85 0.39 17.25
C THR A 281 -5.82 1.16 16.35
N LEU A 282 -6.19 0.60 15.20
CA LEU A 282 -7.16 1.22 14.29
C LEU A 282 -8.54 1.35 14.95
N LEU A 283 -9.01 0.31 15.64
CA LEU A 283 -10.27 0.36 16.38
C LEU A 283 -10.30 1.52 17.40
N MET A 284 -9.21 1.71 18.16
CA MET A 284 -9.12 2.78 19.14
C MET A 284 -9.09 4.16 18.48
N LEU A 285 -8.40 4.28 17.33
CA LEU A 285 -8.38 5.50 16.55
C LEU A 285 -9.75 5.85 15.97
N ASP A 286 -10.47 4.86 15.44
CA ASP A 286 -11.81 5.02 14.85
C ASP A 286 -12.88 5.33 15.88
N SER A 287 -12.67 4.90 17.13
CA SER A 287 -13.57 5.19 18.25
C SER A 287 -13.36 6.58 18.85
N GLU A 288 -12.38 7.34 18.34
CA GLU A 288 -12.03 8.70 18.79
C GLU A 288 -11.74 8.79 20.31
N ILE A 289 -11.27 7.68 20.89
CA ILE A 289 -10.93 7.61 22.31
C ILE A 289 -9.53 8.20 22.50
N ASP A 290 -9.43 9.15 23.43
CA ASP A 290 -8.16 9.81 23.79
C ASP A 290 -7.16 8.78 24.37
N PRO A 291 -5.93 8.67 23.81
CA PRO A 291 -4.87 7.82 24.35
C PRO A 291 -4.43 8.14 25.78
N VAL A 292 -4.87 9.26 26.36
CA VAL A 292 -4.68 9.60 27.78
C VAL A 292 -5.63 8.82 28.70
N LEU A 293 -6.78 8.37 28.21
CA LEU A 293 -7.80 7.68 29.02
C LEU A 293 -7.29 6.43 29.76
N PRO A 294 -6.48 5.53 29.15
CA PRO A 294 -5.93 4.39 29.87
C PRO A 294 -5.12 4.74 31.12
N PHE A 295 -4.40 5.87 31.12
CA PHE A 295 -3.69 6.33 32.32
C PHE A 295 -4.65 6.76 33.41
N ARG A 296 -5.76 7.43 33.05
CA ARG A 296 -6.80 7.83 34.00
C ARG A 296 -7.52 6.62 34.59
N ILE A 297 -7.80 5.60 33.77
CA ILE A 297 -8.38 4.33 34.22
C ILE A 297 -7.41 3.66 35.19
N ALA A 298 -6.15 3.46 34.79
CA ALA A 298 -5.13 2.83 35.63
C ALA A 298 -5.00 3.52 37.00
N TRP A 299 -4.99 4.86 37.01
CA TRP A 299 -4.97 5.64 38.24
C TRP A 299 -6.21 5.43 39.11
N ALA A 300 -7.41 5.40 38.51
CA ALA A 300 -8.67 5.26 39.25
C ALA A 300 -8.92 3.84 39.78
N THR A 301 -8.32 2.81 39.18
CA THR A 301 -8.57 1.40 39.50
C THR A 301 -7.40 0.68 40.16
N ASP A 302 -6.24 1.34 40.29
CA ASP A 302 -4.96 0.73 40.67
C ASP A 302 -4.54 -0.42 39.72
N TRP A 303 -5.02 -0.38 38.47
CA TRP A 303 -4.61 -1.33 37.43
C TRP A 303 -3.31 -0.86 36.78
N SER A 304 -2.57 -1.80 36.19
CA SER A 304 -1.51 -1.41 35.25
C SER A 304 -2.11 -0.73 34.02
N VAL A 305 -1.39 0.22 33.42
CA VAL A 305 -1.80 0.88 32.17
C VAL A 305 -2.09 -0.13 31.07
N HIS A 306 -1.29 -1.21 30.99
CA HIS A 306 -1.53 -2.28 30.01
C HIS A 306 -2.87 -2.99 30.24
N ALA A 307 -3.23 -3.27 31.50
CA ALA A 307 -4.51 -3.87 31.82
C ALA A 307 -5.69 -2.92 31.52
N ALA A 308 -5.54 -1.62 31.83
CA ALA A 308 -6.50 -0.59 31.46
C ALA A 308 -6.71 -0.51 29.94
N VAL A 309 -5.63 -0.48 29.16
CA VAL A 309 -5.68 -0.52 27.68
C VAL A 309 -6.41 -1.76 27.18
N ARG A 310 -6.04 -2.96 27.67
CA ARG A 310 -6.69 -4.22 27.25
C ARG A 310 -8.18 -4.23 27.57
N SER A 311 -8.56 -3.75 28.75
CA SER A 311 -9.96 -3.68 29.18
C SER A 311 -10.74 -2.70 28.30
N LEU A 312 -10.19 -1.50 28.06
CA LEU A 312 -10.78 -0.48 27.21
C LEU A 312 -10.99 -0.97 25.76
N VAL A 313 -9.99 -1.63 25.17
CA VAL A 313 -10.11 -2.27 23.84
C VAL A 313 -11.22 -3.32 23.83
N ALA A 314 -11.30 -4.15 24.88
CA ALA A 314 -12.32 -5.19 24.96
C ALA A 314 -13.75 -4.61 25.03
N TRP A 315 -13.95 -3.54 25.79
CA TRP A 315 -15.23 -2.81 25.84
C TRP A 315 -15.57 -2.14 24.50
N THR A 316 -14.59 -1.53 23.86
CA THR A 316 -14.76 -0.89 22.54
C THR A 316 -15.18 -1.91 21.48
N ARG A 317 -14.58 -3.12 21.48
CA ARG A 317 -14.94 -4.22 20.56
C ARG A 317 -16.41 -4.64 20.68
N VAL A 318 -16.97 -4.65 21.89
CA VAL A 318 -18.39 -4.99 22.10
C VAL A 318 -19.33 -3.80 21.88
N GLY A 319 -18.78 -2.63 21.51
CA GLY A 319 -19.51 -1.39 21.28
C GLY A 319 -20.07 -0.80 22.57
N CYS A 320 -19.29 -0.84 23.65
CA CYS A 320 -19.63 -0.22 24.93
C CYS A 320 -18.58 0.84 25.28
N GLU A 321 -19.02 1.88 25.97
CA GLU A 321 -18.19 3.05 26.31
C GLU A 321 -18.27 3.31 27.83
N PRO A 322 -17.57 2.50 28.66
CA PRO A 322 -17.60 2.71 30.11
C PRO A 322 -16.92 4.03 30.49
N SER A 323 -17.53 4.73 31.43
CA SER A 323 -16.94 5.90 32.07
C SER A 323 -15.84 5.49 33.08
N LEU A 324 -15.09 6.47 33.59
CA LEU A 324 -14.11 6.22 34.67
C LEU A 324 -14.76 5.66 35.94
N GLU A 325 -16.00 6.08 36.26
CA GLU A 325 -16.75 5.56 37.40
C GLU A 325 -17.13 4.08 37.19
N ASP A 326 -17.47 3.70 35.96
CA ASP A 326 -17.76 2.31 35.61
C ASP A 326 -16.53 1.41 35.76
N PHE A 327 -15.36 1.86 35.30
CA PHE A 327 -14.10 1.13 35.51
C PHE A 327 -13.76 1.00 37.00
N ALA A 328 -13.96 2.04 37.80
CA ALA A 328 -13.79 1.96 39.26
C ALA A 328 -14.74 0.94 39.89
N ALA A 329 -15.99 0.85 39.41
CA ALA A 329 -16.94 -0.15 39.86
C ALA A 329 -16.52 -1.58 39.46
N LEU A 330 -16.07 -1.79 38.22
CA LEU A 330 -15.53 -3.08 37.79
C LEU A 330 -14.34 -3.53 38.64
N ALA A 331 -13.42 -2.61 38.96
CA ALA A 331 -12.27 -2.88 39.80
C ALA A 331 -12.67 -3.31 41.23
N ARG A 332 -13.65 -2.63 41.84
CA ARG A 332 -14.20 -3.03 43.16
C ARG A 332 -14.78 -4.45 43.15
N HIS A 333 -15.37 -4.86 42.03
CA HIS A 333 -15.90 -6.21 41.86
C HIS A 333 -14.88 -7.23 41.30
N GLY A 334 -13.59 -6.86 41.19
CA GLY A 334 -12.53 -7.76 40.70
C GLY A 334 -12.64 -8.13 39.22
N VAL A 335 -13.39 -7.37 38.42
CA VAL A 335 -13.58 -7.63 36.99
C VAL A 335 -12.50 -6.90 36.18
N LEU A 336 -11.47 -7.64 35.78
CA LEU A 336 -10.39 -7.12 34.94
C LEU A 336 -10.58 -7.47 33.45
N ASP A 337 -10.91 -8.73 33.17
CA ASP A 337 -11.03 -9.26 31.81
C ASP A 337 -12.49 -9.33 31.36
N VAL A 338 -12.83 -8.61 30.28
CA VAL A 338 -14.15 -8.64 29.66
C VAL A 338 -14.30 -9.89 28.80
N ARG A 339 -15.12 -10.85 29.26
CA ARG A 339 -15.44 -12.08 28.52
C ARG A 339 -16.80 -11.99 27.80
N LEU A 340 -17.09 -10.84 27.21
CA LEU A 340 -18.33 -10.59 26.49
C LEU A 340 -18.07 -10.49 24.99
N THR A 341 -19.01 -10.99 24.19
CA THR A 341 -19.06 -10.73 22.75
C THR A 341 -20.15 -9.72 22.43
N ARG A 342 -20.04 -9.04 21.28
CA ARG A 342 -21.07 -8.10 20.80
C ARG A 342 -22.45 -8.77 20.76
N ASP A 343 -22.53 -9.99 20.22
CA ASP A 343 -23.76 -10.78 20.14
C ASP A 343 -24.35 -11.08 21.51
N THR A 344 -23.51 -11.40 22.51
CA THR A 344 -23.97 -11.63 23.88
C THR A 344 -24.61 -10.37 24.46
N VAL A 345 -24.00 -9.20 24.23
CA VAL A 345 -24.54 -7.92 24.70
C VAL A 345 -25.83 -7.58 23.94
N ASP A 346 -25.91 -7.82 22.63
CA ASP A 346 -27.11 -7.60 21.82
C ASP A 346 -28.28 -8.47 22.30
N GLU A 347 -28.01 -9.75 22.57
CA GLU A 347 -29.00 -10.68 23.09
C GLU A 347 -29.53 -10.24 24.47
N MET A 348 -28.63 -9.80 25.35
CA MET A 348 -28.98 -9.25 26.65
C MET A 348 -29.82 -7.97 26.52
N CYS A 349 -29.43 -7.03 25.65
CA CYS A 349 -30.21 -5.83 25.35
C CYS A 349 -31.64 -6.19 24.89
N GLY A 350 -31.77 -7.19 24.01
CA GLY A 350 -33.07 -7.70 23.56
C GLY A 350 -33.90 -8.32 24.70
N ALA A 351 -33.26 -9.07 25.60
CA ALA A 351 -33.92 -9.65 26.77
C ALA A 351 -34.41 -8.59 27.76
N VAL A 352 -33.59 -7.58 28.05
CA VAL A 352 -33.93 -6.44 28.92
C VAL A 352 -35.09 -5.64 28.33
N LYS A 353 -35.07 -5.36 27.02
CA LYS A 353 -36.20 -4.69 26.32
C LYS A 353 -37.52 -5.47 26.48
N ARG A 354 -37.49 -6.81 26.35
CA ARG A 354 -38.69 -7.65 26.55
C ARG A 354 -39.16 -7.67 28.01
N LEU A 355 -38.23 -7.67 28.96
CA LEU A 355 -38.52 -7.67 30.39
C LEU A 355 -39.16 -6.33 30.82
N LEU A 356 -38.59 -5.21 30.38
CA LEU A 356 -39.02 -3.86 30.76
C LEU A 356 -40.20 -3.35 29.95
N GLY A 357 -40.39 -3.82 28.70
CA GLY A 357 -41.54 -3.45 27.86
C GLY A 357 -42.91 -3.84 28.45
N ARG A 358 -42.93 -4.58 29.58
CA ARG A 358 -44.12 -4.94 30.36
C ARG A 358 -44.35 -4.07 31.62
N ARG A 359 -43.48 -3.10 31.96
CA ARG A 359 -43.57 -2.27 33.18
C ARG A 359 -43.57 -0.76 32.92
N ARG A 360 -44.10 -0.05 33.93
CA ARG A 360 -44.62 1.33 33.98
C ARG A 360 -43.64 2.44 33.59
N GLN A 361 -44.21 3.51 33.04
CA GLN A 361 -43.62 4.85 32.89
C GLN A 361 -42.89 5.29 34.18
N GLY A 362 -41.60 5.58 34.09
CA GLY A 362 -40.82 6.23 35.16
C GLY A 362 -39.44 5.66 35.48
N GLN A 363 -39.12 4.42 35.08
CA GLN A 363 -37.76 3.86 35.24
C GLN A 363 -36.93 4.07 33.98
N HIS A 364 -35.72 4.62 34.14
CA HIS A 364 -34.72 4.67 33.08
C HIS A 364 -34.21 3.26 32.81
N ALA A 365 -34.38 2.79 31.57
CA ALA A 365 -33.78 1.52 31.17
C ALA A 365 -32.26 1.68 31.11
N PRO A 366 -31.48 0.71 31.65
CA PRO A 366 -30.03 0.72 31.50
C PRO A 366 -29.68 0.72 30.01
N ASP A 367 -28.68 1.51 29.64
CA ASP A 367 -28.15 1.50 28.29
C ASP A 367 -27.35 0.21 28.02
N ARG A 368 -26.84 0.09 26.79
CA ARG A 368 -26.02 -1.05 26.37
C ARG A 368 -24.82 -1.27 27.28
N THR A 369 -24.10 -0.20 27.61
CA THR A 369 -22.88 -0.24 28.41
C THR A 369 -23.21 -0.73 29.81
N GLN A 370 -24.24 -0.18 30.45
CA GLN A 370 -24.67 -0.58 31.80
C GLN A 370 -25.15 -2.04 31.86
N ILE A 371 -25.92 -2.50 30.85
CA ILE A 371 -26.31 -3.92 30.76
C ILE A 371 -25.07 -4.83 30.69
N ALA A 372 -24.09 -4.45 29.87
CA ALA A 372 -22.88 -5.24 29.69
C ALA A 372 -21.98 -5.23 30.94
N LEU A 373 -21.88 -4.10 31.63
CA LEU A 373 -21.17 -3.94 32.90
C LEU A 373 -21.77 -4.82 34.01
N ILE A 374 -23.09 -4.76 34.21
CA ILE A 374 -23.81 -5.61 35.18
C ILE A 374 -23.60 -7.09 34.82
N ARG A 375 -23.67 -7.43 33.52
CA ARG A 375 -23.45 -8.80 33.03
C ARG A 375 -22.04 -9.31 33.29
N ALA A 376 -21.04 -8.43 33.20
CA ALA A 376 -19.64 -8.76 33.46
C ALA A 376 -19.40 -9.06 34.94
N VAL A 377 -20.01 -8.29 35.85
CA VAL A 377 -19.90 -8.53 37.31
C VAL A 377 -20.64 -9.79 37.74
N LEU A 378 -21.90 -9.96 37.32
CA LEU A 378 -22.73 -11.08 37.79
C LEU A 378 -22.41 -12.42 37.11
N GLY A 379 -21.63 -12.43 36.03
CA GLY A 379 -21.12 -13.67 35.43
C GLY A 379 -22.16 -14.53 34.70
N ASN A 380 -23.47 -14.39 34.95
CA ASN A 380 -24.54 -15.07 34.21
C ASN A 380 -25.73 -14.18 33.80
N ARG A 381 -26.48 -14.65 32.79
CA ARG A 381 -27.64 -13.94 32.22
C ARG A 381 -28.80 -13.81 33.20
N THR A 382 -29.12 -14.89 33.91
CA THR A 382 -30.29 -14.96 34.79
C THR A 382 -30.19 -13.92 35.90
N GLU A 383 -29.05 -13.85 36.57
CA GLU A 383 -28.83 -12.86 37.62
C GLU A 383 -28.80 -11.44 37.09
N THR A 384 -28.28 -11.22 35.89
CA THR A 384 -28.35 -9.89 35.25
C THR A 384 -29.79 -9.43 35.05
N LEU A 385 -30.66 -10.33 34.56
CA LEU A 385 -32.07 -10.01 34.38
C LEU A 385 -32.80 -9.82 35.72
N ASN A 386 -32.45 -10.59 36.75
CA ASN A 386 -33.00 -10.43 38.10
C ASN A 386 -32.59 -9.10 38.73
N ALA A 387 -31.33 -8.70 38.61
CA ALA A 387 -30.83 -7.41 39.08
C ALA A 387 -31.55 -6.25 38.39
N ILE A 388 -31.67 -6.30 37.07
CA ILE A 388 -32.41 -5.28 36.30
C ILE A 388 -33.90 -5.29 36.68
N HIS A 389 -34.51 -6.46 36.88
CA HIS A 389 -35.89 -6.56 37.36
C HIS A 389 -36.10 -5.93 38.75
N ALA A 390 -35.09 -6.02 39.61
CA ALA A 390 -35.04 -5.41 40.93
C ALA A 390 -34.75 -3.90 40.89
N GLY A 391 -34.52 -3.32 39.71
CA GLY A 391 -34.33 -1.88 39.51
C GLY A 391 -32.87 -1.44 39.41
N VAL A 392 -31.92 -2.37 39.22
CA VAL A 392 -30.53 -2.01 38.92
C VAL A 392 -30.42 -1.55 37.46
N ASP A 393 -30.29 -0.24 37.27
CA ASP A 393 -30.15 0.44 35.98
C ASP A 393 -28.73 1.01 35.75
N HIS A 394 -27.85 0.91 36.74
CA HIS A 394 -26.46 1.38 36.70
C HIS A 394 -25.57 0.48 37.56
N ILE A 395 -24.32 0.23 37.14
CA ILE A 395 -23.39 -0.66 37.85
C ILE A 395 -23.13 -0.20 39.29
N THR A 396 -23.13 1.10 39.55
CA THR A 396 -22.91 1.63 40.91
C THR A 396 -24.04 1.31 41.90
N ARG A 397 -25.22 0.90 41.43
CA ARG A 397 -26.31 0.42 42.28
C ARG A 397 -26.23 -1.09 42.57
N LEU A 398 -25.31 -1.79 41.93
CA LEU A 398 -25.17 -3.24 42.07
C LEU A 398 -24.71 -3.65 43.48
N ASP A 399 -23.90 -2.84 44.15
CA ASP A 399 -23.47 -3.05 45.54
C ASP A 399 -24.64 -3.17 46.53
N ALA A 400 -25.72 -2.39 46.30
CA ALA A 400 -26.92 -2.47 47.14
C ALA A 400 -27.71 -3.76 46.88
N TYR A 401 -27.79 -4.16 45.60
CA TYR A 401 -28.45 -5.40 45.20
C TYR A 401 -27.75 -6.64 45.76
N LEU A 402 -26.41 -6.72 45.64
CA LEU A 402 -25.62 -7.84 46.13
C LEU A 402 -25.73 -8.00 47.65
N ARG A 403 -25.59 -6.91 48.42
CA ARG A 403 -25.75 -6.94 49.89
C ARG A 403 -27.12 -7.42 50.35
N ALA A 404 -28.18 -7.02 49.64
CA ALA A 404 -29.54 -7.46 49.95
C ALA A 404 -29.76 -8.96 49.68
N HIS A 405 -29.05 -9.53 48.70
CA HIS A 405 -29.16 -10.94 48.33
C HIS A 405 -28.21 -11.87 49.10
N GLU A 406 -27.09 -11.37 49.62
CA GLU A 406 -26.20 -12.13 50.52
C GLU A 406 -26.78 -12.27 51.94
N SER A 407 -27.72 -11.39 52.31
CA SER A 407 -28.37 -11.39 53.64
C SER A 407 -29.67 -12.20 53.70
N ALA A 408 -30.07 -12.80 52.57
CA ALA A 408 -31.29 -13.59 52.40
C ALA A 408 -30.93 -15.05 52.11
#